data_AF-A0ABD0N2X1-F1
#
_entry.id   AF-A0ABD0N2X1-F1
#
_cell.length_a   1.000
_cell.length_b   1.000
_cell.length_c   1.000
_cell.angle_alpha   90.00
_cell.angle_beta   90.00
_cell.angle_gamma   90.00
#
_symmetry.space_group_name_H-M   'P 1'
#
loop_
_entity.id
_entity.type
_entity.pdbx_description
1 polymer ?
#
loop_
_entity_poly.entity_id
_entity_poly.type
_entity_poly.pdbx_seq_one_letter_code
_entity_poly.pdbx_strand_id
1 'polypeptide(L)'
;PHHHQHQLPHHHQHQLLVTKLVKDNLPEQLTAHQLLVTKLVRDNLPEQLTAHQLLVTKLVRDNLPEQLTAHQLLVTKLVRDNLPEQLTAHQLLVTKLVRDNLPEQLTAHQLLVTKLVRDNLPEQLTAHQLLVTKLVRDNLPKQLTAHQLLVTKLV
;
A
#
# COMPACT_ATOMS: atom_id res chain seq x y z
N PRO A 1 -20.47 -31.32 20.43
CA PRO A 1 -20.26 -30.01 19.77
C PRO A 1 -18.75 -29.76 19.59
N HIS A 2 -18.20 -30.26 18.48
CA HIS A 2 -16.81 -30.01 18.12
C HIS A 2 -16.73 -28.65 17.43
N HIS A 3 -16.08 -27.68 18.05
CA HIS A 3 -15.68 -26.44 17.38
C HIS A 3 -14.64 -26.80 16.31
N HIS A 4 -15.06 -26.86 15.04
CA HIS A 4 -14.15 -26.84 13.92
C HIS A 4 -13.59 -25.43 13.79
N GLN A 5 -12.43 -25.19 14.40
CA GLN A 5 -11.60 -24.05 14.02
C GLN A 5 -11.16 -24.30 12.57
N HIS A 6 -11.76 -23.58 11.63
CA HIS A 6 -11.25 -23.48 10.27
C HIS A 6 -9.85 -22.86 10.35
N GLN A 7 -8.81 -23.69 10.25
CA GLN A 7 -7.46 -23.20 9.99
C GLN A 7 -7.44 -22.62 8.58
N LEU A 8 -7.39 -21.30 8.50
CA LEU A 8 -7.22 -20.55 7.26
C LEU A 8 -5.80 -20.79 6.73
N PRO A 9 -5.59 -20.95 5.41
CA PRO A 9 -4.28 -21.30 4.87
C PRO A 9 -3.31 -20.12 4.96
N HIS A 10 -2.39 -20.17 5.94
CA HIS A 10 -1.28 -19.22 6.06
C HIS A 10 -0.11 -19.62 5.15
N HIS A 11 0.22 -18.80 4.16
CA HIS A 11 1.34 -19.11 3.26
C HIS A 11 2.58 -18.26 3.61
N HIS A 12 3.67 -18.95 3.94
CA HIS A 12 4.96 -18.32 4.24
C HIS A 12 5.91 -18.55 3.06
N GLN A 13 6.48 -17.48 2.49
CA GLN A 13 7.43 -17.56 1.39
C GLN A 13 8.69 -16.75 1.71
N HIS A 14 9.85 -17.25 1.31
CA HIS A 14 11.09 -16.48 1.45
C HIS A 14 11.18 -15.42 0.34
N GLN A 15 10.95 -15.80 -0.90
CA GLN A 15 10.91 -14.87 -2.03
C GLN A 15 9.76 -15.24 -2.95
N LEU A 16 8.98 -14.25 -3.37
CA LEU A 16 7.92 -14.43 -4.34
C LEU A 16 8.11 -13.40 -5.46
N LEU A 17 8.31 -13.90 -6.68
CA LEU A 17 8.41 -13.09 -7.88
C LEU A 17 7.15 -13.27 -8.72
N VAL A 18 6.35 -12.20 -8.81
CA VAL A 18 5.15 -12.15 -9.63
C VAL A 18 5.42 -11.23 -10.80
N THR A 19 5.72 -11.82 -11.95
CA THR A 19 5.97 -11.05 -13.19
C THR A 19 4.67 -10.45 -13.73
N LYS A 20 3.57 -11.19 -13.66
CA LYS A 20 2.24 -10.73 -14.02
C LYS A 20 1.19 -11.60 -13.35
N LEU A 21 0.34 -11.02 -12.52
CA LEU A 21 -0.89 -11.67 -12.04
C LEU A 21 -2.09 -11.03 -12.76
N VAL A 22 -2.99 -11.89 -13.23
CA VAL A 22 -4.26 -11.47 -13.84
C VAL A 22 -5.32 -12.45 -13.38
N LYS A 23 -6.11 -12.05 -12.38
CA LYS A 23 -7.24 -12.80 -11.81
C LYS A 23 -6.84 -14.15 -11.22
N ASP A 24 -6.46 -14.14 -9.96
CA ASP A 24 -6.33 -15.32 -9.10
C ASP A 24 -6.81 -15.00 -7.68
N ASN A 25 -7.37 -15.99 -6.99
CA ASN A 25 -7.62 -15.85 -5.56
C ASN A 25 -6.35 -16.23 -4.80
N LEU A 26 -5.74 -15.25 -4.15
CA LEU A 26 -4.64 -15.49 -3.22
C LEU A 26 -5.18 -16.03 -1.87
N PRO A 27 -4.35 -16.73 -1.07
CA PRO A 27 -4.73 -17.11 0.29
C PRO A 27 -5.08 -15.87 1.11
N GLU A 28 -5.92 -16.03 2.14
CA GLU A 28 -6.35 -14.91 3.00
C GLU A 28 -5.19 -14.20 3.70
N GLN A 29 -4.09 -14.92 3.96
CA GLN A 29 -2.88 -14.35 4.55
C GLN A 29 -1.62 -14.74 3.78
N LEU A 30 -0.77 -13.76 3.51
CA LEU A 30 0.52 -13.95 2.87
C LEU A 30 1.65 -13.27 3.67
N THR A 31 2.67 -14.04 4.01
CA THR A 31 3.91 -13.54 4.63
C THR A 31 5.09 -13.81 3.72
N ALA A 32 5.81 -12.75 3.33
CA ALA A 32 6.97 -12.84 2.44
C ALA A 32 8.18 -12.05 2.96
N HIS A 33 9.41 -12.58 2.80
CA HIS A 33 10.60 -11.73 3.05
C HIS A 33 10.81 -10.75 1.90
N GLN A 34 10.68 -11.22 0.66
CA GLN A 34 10.76 -10.38 -0.54
C GLN A 34 9.60 -10.71 -1.48
N LEU A 35 8.84 -9.70 -1.84
CA LEU A 35 7.76 -9.79 -2.82
C LEU A 35 8.01 -8.76 -3.92
N LEU A 36 8.30 -9.25 -5.14
CA LEU A 36 8.47 -8.41 -6.32
C LEU A 36 7.28 -8.62 -7.26
N VAL A 37 6.49 -7.58 -7.44
CA VAL A 37 5.35 -7.56 -8.36
C VAL A 37 5.63 -6.58 -9.48
N THR A 38 5.86 -7.11 -10.68
CA THR A 38 6.12 -6.26 -11.85
C THR A 38 4.81 -5.67 -12.39
N LYS A 39 3.74 -6.47 -12.42
CA LYS A 39 2.44 -6.01 -12.88
C LYS A 39 1.30 -6.79 -12.23
N LEU A 40 0.41 -6.09 -11.56
CA LEU A 40 -0.85 -6.62 -11.03
C LEU A 40 -2.02 -5.95 -11.78
N VAL A 41 -2.97 -6.75 -12.27
CA VAL A 41 -4.15 -6.24 -12.98
C VAL A 41 -5.39 -7.05 -12.63
N ARG A 42 -6.31 -6.46 -11.86
CA ARG A 42 -7.62 -7.01 -11.52
C ARG A 42 -7.54 -8.30 -10.71
N ASP A 43 -7.21 -8.12 -9.45
CA ASP A 43 -7.13 -9.12 -8.40
C ASP A 43 -7.81 -8.70 -7.11
N ASN A 44 -8.10 -9.73 -6.32
CA ASN A 44 -8.32 -9.60 -4.89
C ASN A 44 -7.06 -10.12 -4.21
N LEU A 45 -6.30 -9.20 -3.60
CA LEU A 45 -5.18 -9.58 -2.76
C LEU A 45 -5.67 -10.25 -1.45
N PRO A 46 -4.78 -10.93 -0.69
CA PRO A 46 -5.08 -11.47 0.63
C PRO A 46 -5.75 -10.41 1.52
N GLU A 47 -6.55 -10.80 2.50
CA GLU A 47 -7.04 -9.86 3.53
C GLU A 47 -5.87 -9.23 4.30
N GLN A 48 -4.79 -10.01 4.52
CA GLN A 48 -3.59 -9.56 5.21
C GLN A 48 -2.32 -9.88 4.42
N LEU A 49 -1.48 -8.85 4.22
CA LEU A 49 -0.16 -8.98 3.61
C LEU A 49 0.94 -8.44 4.53
N THR A 50 1.89 -9.30 4.87
CA THR A 50 3.10 -8.90 5.59
C THR A 50 4.33 -9.15 4.72
N ALA A 51 5.10 -8.10 4.47
CA ALA A 51 6.33 -8.18 3.69
C ALA A 51 7.52 -7.49 4.37
N HIS A 52 8.72 -8.07 4.28
CA HIS A 52 9.92 -7.32 4.65
C HIS A 52 10.27 -6.31 3.54
N GLN A 53 10.29 -6.77 2.30
CA GLN A 53 10.50 -5.92 1.12
C GLN A 53 9.39 -6.19 0.11
N LEU A 54 8.65 -5.15 -0.25
CA LEU A 54 7.61 -5.18 -1.28
C LEU A 54 7.94 -4.14 -2.36
N LEU A 55 8.21 -4.63 -3.56
CA LEU A 55 8.43 -3.79 -4.74
C LEU A 55 7.29 -4.01 -5.73
N VAL A 56 6.53 -2.95 -5.97
CA VAL A 56 5.43 -2.94 -6.93
C VAL A 56 5.73 -1.94 -8.04
N THR A 57 6.00 -2.46 -9.23
CA THR A 57 6.30 -1.60 -10.39
C THR A 57 5.03 -0.99 -10.96
N LYS A 58 3.96 -1.78 -11.09
CA LYS A 58 2.71 -1.30 -11.64
C LYS A 58 1.51 -2.06 -11.08
N LEU A 59 0.57 -1.31 -10.53
CA LEU A 59 -0.69 -1.84 -10.02
C LEU A 59 -1.86 -1.08 -10.64
N VAL A 60 -2.86 -1.81 -11.13
CA VAL A 60 -3.98 -1.25 -11.91
C VAL A 60 -5.27 -1.99 -11.62
N ARG A 61 -6.24 -1.30 -10.98
CA ARG A 61 -7.60 -1.79 -10.72
C ARG A 61 -7.64 -3.05 -9.87
N ASP A 62 -7.27 -2.91 -8.62
CA ASP A 62 -7.24 -3.93 -7.59
C ASP A 62 -7.98 -3.49 -6.32
N ASN A 63 -8.33 -4.49 -5.51
CA ASN A 63 -8.57 -4.29 -4.10
C ASN A 63 -7.33 -4.81 -3.37
N LEU A 64 -6.59 -3.88 -2.75
CA LEU A 64 -5.49 -4.26 -1.88
C LEU A 64 -6.03 -4.96 -0.61
N PRO A 65 -5.16 -5.64 0.16
CA PRO A 65 -5.54 -6.23 1.45
C PRO A 65 -6.23 -5.23 2.34
N GLU A 66 -7.10 -5.66 3.25
CA GLU A 66 -7.61 -4.80 4.32
C GLU A 66 -6.44 -4.24 5.16
N GLN A 67 -5.41 -5.07 5.36
CA GLN A 67 -4.21 -4.70 6.12
C GLN A 67 -2.93 -5.03 5.37
N LEU A 68 -2.07 -4.01 5.22
CA LEU A 68 -0.73 -4.15 4.65
C LEU A 68 0.33 -3.68 5.65
N THR A 69 1.26 -4.58 5.97
CA THR A 69 2.45 -4.26 6.78
C THR A 69 3.72 -4.51 5.97
N ALA A 70 4.54 -3.47 5.83
CA ALA A 70 5.83 -3.57 5.14
C ALA A 70 6.97 -2.93 5.92
N HIS A 71 8.17 -3.51 5.90
CA HIS A 71 9.36 -2.76 6.32
C HIS A 71 9.79 -1.78 5.22
N GLN A 72 9.86 -2.25 3.98
CA GLN A 72 10.16 -1.42 2.82
C GLN A 72 9.11 -1.65 1.74
N LEU A 73 8.42 -0.58 1.36
CA LEU A 73 7.43 -0.57 0.29
C LEU A 73 7.84 0.46 -0.77
N LEU A 74 8.12 -0.03 -1.97
CA LEU A 74 8.39 0.81 -3.14
C LEU A 74 7.29 0.60 -4.18
N VAL A 75 6.55 1.67 -4.46
CA VAL A 75 5.49 1.70 -5.47
C VAL A 75 5.84 2.70 -6.56
N THR A 76 6.16 2.20 -7.75
CA THR A 76 6.52 3.08 -8.87
C THR A 76 5.28 3.71 -9.50
N LYS A 77 4.21 2.93 -9.68
CA LYS A 77 2.99 3.42 -10.30
C LYS A 77 1.76 2.65 -9.81
N LEU A 78 0.81 3.39 -9.28
CA LEU A 78 -0.48 2.84 -8.87
C LEU A 78 -1.61 3.71 -9.45
N VAL A 79 -2.62 3.04 -10.02
CA VAL A 79 -3.65 3.68 -10.87
C VAL A 79 -5.00 3.04 -10.62
N ARG A 80 -5.95 3.81 -10.05
CA ARG A 80 -7.34 3.37 -9.78
C ARG A 80 -7.39 2.14 -8.92
N ASP A 81 -7.25 2.33 -7.61
CA ASP A 81 -7.26 1.27 -6.62
C ASP A 81 -8.16 1.62 -5.44
N ASN A 82 -8.43 0.62 -4.61
CA ASN A 82 -8.72 0.86 -3.21
C ASN A 82 -7.51 0.36 -2.43
N LEU A 83 -6.78 1.30 -1.82
CA LEU A 83 -5.71 0.95 -0.90
C LEU A 83 -6.30 0.27 0.36
N PRO A 84 -5.47 -0.42 1.16
CA PRO A 84 -5.92 -1.08 2.40
C PRO A 84 -6.64 -0.10 3.31
N GLU A 85 -7.55 -0.56 4.16
CA GLU A 85 -8.07 0.28 5.24
C GLU A 85 -6.91 0.75 6.13
N GLN A 86 -5.92 -0.12 6.35
CA GLN A 86 -4.74 0.16 7.17
C GLN A 86 -3.44 -0.16 6.43
N LEU A 87 -2.58 0.84 6.31
CA LEU A 87 -1.22 0.69 5.80
C LEU A 87 -0.19 1.10 6.85
N THR A 88 0.69 0.16 7.20
CA THR A 88 1.84 0.40 8.07
C THR A 88 3.14 0.13 7.31
N ALA A 89 4.00 1.14 7.24
CA ALA A 89 5.31 1.02 6.63
C ALA A 89 6.44 1.62 7.47
N HIS A 90 7.62 1.01 7.50
CA HIS A 90 8.81 1.73 7.98
C HIS A 90 9.29 2.72 6.92
N GLN A 91 9.41 2.26 5.68
CA GLN A 91 9.80 3.09 4.55
C GLN A 91 8.80 2.90 3.41
N LEU A 92 8.15 3.99 3.01
CA LEU A 92 7.21 4.02 1.89
C LEU A 92 7.68 5.04 0.86
N LEU A 93 8.03 4.56 -0.33
CA LEU A 93 8.35 5.39 -1.49
C LEU A 93 7.29 5.19 -2.57
N VAL A 94 6.60 6.27 -2.92
CA VAL A 94 5.60 6.31 -3.98
C VAL A 94 6.01 7.31 -5.05
N THR A 95 6.36 6.83 -6.24
CA THR A 95 6.78 7.71 -7.34
C THR A 95 5.57 8.37 -8.02
N LYS A 96 4.50 7.61 -8.25
CA LYS A 96 3.31 8.13 -8.92
C LYS A 96 2.04 7.41 -8.47
N LEU A 97 1.15 8.19 -7.87
CA LEU A 97 -0.20 7.78 -7.48
C LEU A 97 -1.22 8.60 -8.29
N VAL A 98 -2.21 7.92 -8.89
CA VAL A 98 -3.21 8.56 -9.75
C VAL A 98 -4.60 7.96 -9.52
N ARG A 99 -5.51 8.78 -8.96
CA ARG A 99 -6.91 8.46 -8.69
C ARG A 99 -7.06 7.21 -7.84
N ASP A 100 -7.03 7.41 -6.55
CA ASP A 100 -6.96 6.36 -5.55
C ASP A 100 -7.66 6.82 -4.27
N ASN A 101 -8.36 5.90 -3.62
CA ASN A 101 -8.78 6.09 -2.24
C ASN A 101 -7.61 5.62 -1.38
N LEU A 102 -6.91 6.58 -0.76
CA LEU A 102 -5.88 6.24 0.20
C LEU A 102 -6.49 5.53 1.42
N PRO A 103 -5.69 4.75 2.16
CA PRO A 103 -6.13 4.04 3.35
C PRO A 103 -6.87 4.96 4.30
N GLU A 104 -7.85 4.47 5.05
CA GLU A 104 -8.42 5.27 6.15
C GLU A 104 -7.30 5.70 7.12
N GLN A 105 -6.35 4.80 7.36
CA GLN A 105 -5.20 5.01 8.24
C GLN A 105 -3.89 4.67 7.54
N LEU A 106 -2.99 5.66 7.48
CA LEU A 106 -1.62 5.47 7.02
C LEU A 106 -0.64 5.83 8.13
N THR A 107 0.20 4.87 8.51
CA THR A 107 1.31 5.07 9.44
C THR A 107 2.64 4.77 8.73
N ALA A 108 3.53 5.75 8.69
CA ALA A 108 4.86 5.59 8.12
C ALA A 108 5.96 6.20 8.99
N HIS A 109 7.11 5.53 9.13
CA HIS A 109 8.29 6.22 9.69
C HIS A 109 8.86 7.21 8.68
N GLN A 110 9.00 6.79 7.42
CA GLN A 110 9.44 7.62 6.30
C GLN A 110 8.49 7.45 5.12
N LEU A 111 7.90 8.56 4.67
CA LEU A 111 7.02 8.61 3.51
C LEU A 111 7.55 9.63 2.50
N LEU A 112 7.92 9.13 1.32
CA LEU A 112 8.32 9.95 0.18
C LEU A 112 7.33 9.77 -0.96
N VAL A 113 6.66 10.85 -1.36
CA VAL A 113 5.72 10.88 -2.48
C VAL A 113 6.20 11.87 -3.53
N THR A 114 6.57 11.37 -4.71
CA THR A 114 7.07 12.24 -5.79
C THR A 114 5.92 12.94 -6.53
N LYS A 115 4.82 12.23 -6.79
CA LYS A 115 3.66 12.79 -7.48
C LYS A 115 2.36 12.14 -7.02
N LEU A 116 1.47 12.96 -6.45
CA LEU A 116 0.11 12.61 -6.08
C LEU A 116 -0.89 13.37 -6.96
N VAL A 117 -1.84 12.69 -7.61
CA VAL A 117 -2.82 13.32 -8.52
C VAL A 117 -4.25 12.83 -8.24
N ARG A 118 -5.08 13.75 -7.71
CA ARG A 118 -6.53 13.57 -7.43
C ARG A 118 -6.83 12.36 -6.56
N ASP A 119 -6.38 12.42 -5.32
CA ASP A 119 -6.69 11.42 -4.30
C ASP A 119 -7.30 12.10 -3.07
N ASN A 120 -8.28 11.42 -2.45
CA ASN A 120 -8.61 11.68 -1.06
C ASN A 120 -7.44 11.13 -0.25
N LEU A 121 -6.78 11.97 0.55
CA LEU A 121 -5.83 11.45 1.53
C LEU A 121 -6.53 10.53 2.53
N PRO A 122 -5.74 9.74 3.29
CA PRO A 122 -6.26 9.06 4.45
C PRO A 122 -7.06 9.98 5.35
N GLU A 123 -8.05 9.42 6.05
CA GLU A 123 -8.68 10.17 7.14
C GLU A 123 -7.64 10.55 8.19
N GLN A 124 -6.71 9.62 8.46
CA GLN A 124 -5.61 9.78 9.40
C GLN A 124 -4.27 9.43 8.74
N LEU A 125 -3.36 10.41 8.70
CA LEU A 125 -1.99 10.20 8.27
C LEU A 125 -1.02 10.52 9.41
N THR A 126 -0.25 9.52 9.83
CA THR A 126 0.85 9.66 10.78
C THR A 126 2.17 9.36 10.10
N ALA A 127 3.07 10.35 10.11
CA ALA A 127 4.42 10.19 9.59
C ALA A 127 5.48 10.71 10.58
N HIS A 128 6.62 10.04 10.67
CA HIS A 128 7.79 10.66 11.32
C HIS A 128 8.46 11.65 10.36
N GLN A 129 8.69 11.24 9.12
CA GLN A 129 9.20 12.09 8.05
C GLN A 129 8.30 11.98 6.82
N LEU A 130 7.78 13.11 6.34
CA LEU A 130 6.93 13.21 5.16
C LEU A 130 7.52 14.20 4.16
N LEU A 131 7.89 13.70 2.98
CA LEU A 131 8.33 14.50 1.84
C LEU A 131 7.38 14.32 0.66
N VAL A 132 6.78 15.41 0.20
CA VAL A 132 5.89 15.43 -0.97
C VAL A 132 6.39 16.41 -2.01
N THR A 133 6.79 15.91 -3.19
CA THR A 133 7.40 16.76 -4.22
C THR A 133 6.37 17.48 -5.08
N LYS A 134 5.31 16.78 -5.50
CA LYS A 134 4.20 17.36 -6.28
C LYS A 134 2.88 16.80 -5.78
N LEU A 135 2.00 17.71 -5.37
CA LEU A 135 0.68 17.39 -4.88
C LEU A 135 -0.35 18.16 -5.71
N VAL A 136 -1.22 17.42 -6.39
CA VAL A 136 -2.36 17.95 -7.16
C VAL A 136 -3.64 17.40 -6.54
N ARG A 137 -4.42 18.24 -5.85
CA ARG A 137 -5.35 17.77 -4.82
C ARG A 137 -6.77 18.33 -4.96
N ASP A 138 -7.73 17.50 -4.56
CA ASP A 138 -9.12 17.90 -4.30
C ASP A 138 -9.42 17.96 -2.77
N ASN A 139 -8.77 17.15 -1.88
CA ASN A 139 -9.01 17.16 -0.41
C ASN A 139 -7.77 16.84 0.47
N LEU A 140 -7.60 17.51 1.62
CA LEU A 140 -6.60 17.22 2.68
C LEU A 140 -7.11 16.12 3.66
N PRO A 141 -6.24 15.40 4.41
CA PRO A 141 -6.68 14.44 5.43
C PRO A 141 -7.38 15.19 6.56
N LYS A 142 -8.33 14.53 7.24
CA LYS A 142 -8.97 15.11 8.44
C LYS A 142 -7.96 15.29 9.56
N GLN A 143 -7.00 14.37 9.67
CA GLN A 143 -5.93 14.41 10.66
C GLN A 143 -4.58 14.11 10.00
N LEU A 144 -3.64 15.05 10.15
CA LEU A 144 -2.26 14.92 9.71
C LEU A 144 -1.33 15.15 10.91
N THR A 145 -0.56 14.12 11.25
CA THR A 145 0.52 14.23 12.24
C THR A 145 1.83 13.91 11.55
N ALA A 146 2.70 14.91 11.43
CA ALA A 146 4.04 14.74 10.88
C ALA A 146 5.06 15.39 11.83
N HIS A 147 6.10 14.65 12.22
CA HIS A 147 7.20 15.24 13.00
C HIS A 147 8.09 16.13 12.12
N GLN A 148 8.29 15.72 10.86
CA GLN A 148 8.94 16.52 9.83
C GLN A 148 8.12 16.47 8.54
N LEU A 149 7.78 17.64 8.00
CA LEU A 149 6.99 17.78 6.78
C LEU A 149 7.69 18.73 5.80
N LEU A 150 7.93 18.27 4.58
CA LEU A 150 8.37 19.10 3.48
C LEU A 150 7.48 18.87 2.26
N VAL A 151 6.84 19.94 1.77
CA VAL A 151 6.03 19.93 0.56
C VAL A 151 6.61 20.96 -0.40
N THR A 152 7.16 20.52 -1.54
CA THR A 152 7.90 21.43 -2.43
C THR A 152 7.06 22.02 -3.55
N LYS A 153 5.93 21.40 -3.91
CA LYS A 153 5.00 21.96 -4.91
C LYS A 153 3.56 21.51 -4.69
N LEU A 154 2.67 22.50 -4.49
CA LEU A 154 1.21 22.37 -4.61
C LEU A 154 0.81 22.91 -5.99
N VAL A 155 0.01 22.15 -6.76
CA VAL A 155 -0.53 22.55 -8.07
C VAL A 155 -2.02 22.29 -8.07
#